data_AF-A0A932DZT9-F1
#
_entry.id   AF-A0A932DZT9-F1
#
_cell.length_a   1.000
_cell.length_b   1.000
_cell.length_c   1.000
_cell.angle_alpha   90.00
_cell.angle_beta   90.00
_cell.angle_gamma   90.00
#
_symmetry.space_group_name_H-M   'P 1'
#
loop_
_entity.id
_entity.type
_entity.pdbx_description
1 polymer ?
#
loop_
_entity_poly.entity_id
_entity_poly.type
_entity_poly.pdbx_seq_one_letter_code
_entity_poly.pdbx_strand_id
1 'polypeptide(L)'
;MKRLQILSVSLMGLSLVGLTTLINPAKVILAEEKVITHERVDEPTQVLMNEIAKRVNNILDGILAGSFKYVAQEAGAIVDQSYKINATFFPVDPKENKWFKRAKIDPNDSEKITKLKEEFDVYLKGIASTALEIQKAAKANNQQATFKSFTNMIEKTCFECHKTAREGQIPIENR
;
A
#
# COMPACT_ATOMS: atom_id res chain seq x y z
N MET A 1 17.83 68.46 -47.01
CA MET A 1 18.61 68.39 -45.75
C MET A 1 17.97 67.34 -44.83
N LYS A 2 18.77 66.40 -44.30
CA LYS A 2 18.46 65.32 -43.32
C LYS A 2 17.50 64.21 -43.84
N ARG A 3 17.95 62.99 -44.21
CA ARG A 3 18.36 61.82 -43.38
C ARG A 3 17.38 61.61 -42.21
N LEU A 4 16.68 60.47 -42.04
CA LEU A 4 17.26 59.15 -41.75
C LEU A 4 16.17 58.04 -41.70
N GLN A 5 16.42 56.91 -42.39
CA GLN A 5 16.22 55.47 -42.04
C GLN A 5 14.86 54.98 -41.47
N ILE A 6 14.06 54.18 -42.21
CA ILE A 6 14.09 52.69 -42.43
C ILE A 6 13.65 51.85 -41.22
N LEU A 7 12.56 51.07 -41.40
CA LEU A 7 12.30 49.65 -41.03
C LEU A 7 10.77 49.44 -40.98
N SER A 8 10.06 49.09 -42.06
CA SER A 8 9.88 47.78 -42.70
C SER A 8 9.31 46.66 -41.82
N VAL A 9 8.31 45.97 -42.41
CA VAL A 9 7.69 44.66 -42.07
C VAL A 9 6.47 44.76 -41.11
N SER A 10 5.21 44.83 -41.58
CA SER A 10 4.41 43.92 -42.43
C SER A 10 3.73 42.77 -41.66
N LEU A 11 2.40 42.91 -41.54
CA LEU A 11 1.35 41.90 -41.83
C LEU A 11 1.03 40.77 -40.82
N MET A 12 -0.28 40.49 -40.81
CA MET A 12 -0.99 39.29 -40.34
C MET A 12 -1.18 39.20 -38.82
N GLY A 13 -2.36 38.87 -38.29
CA GLY A 13 -3.59 38.40 -38.90
C GLY A 13 -4.62 38.11 -37.79
N LEU A 14 -5.90 38.10 -38.18
CA LEU A 14 -7.05 37.72 -37.37
C LEU A 14 -6.91 36.32 -36.74
N SER A 15 -7.42 36.16 -35.52
CA SER A 15 -8.13 34.97 -34.99
C SER A 15 -8.17 35.06 -33.46
N LEU A 16 -9.10 34.52 -32.69
CA LEU A 16 -10.41 33.89 -32.85
C LEU A 16 -10.97 33.88 -31.40
N VAL A 17 -12.26 34.13 -31.24
CA VAL A 17 -13.19 33.40 -30.35
C VAL A 17 -12.58 32.76 -29.09
N GLY A 18 -12.61 33.47 -27.96
CA GLY A 18 -12.50 32.85 -26.64
C GLY A 18 -13.86 32.33 -26.17
N LEU A 19 -14.23 31.12 -26.60
CA LEU A 19 -15.38 30.41 -26.03
C LEU A 19 -14.96 29.90 -24.63
N THR A 20 -15.48 30.54 -23.59
CA THR A 20 -15.28 30.09 -22.20
C THR A 20 -16.12 28.84 -21.95
N THR A 21 -15.52 27.66 -22.02
CA THR A 21 -16.14 26.44 -21.48
C THR A 21 -16.02 26.51 -19.96
N LEU A 22 -17.15 26.74 -19.28
CA LEU A 22 -17.32 26.56 -17.84
C LEU A 22 -17.04 25.08 -17.51
N ILE A 23 -15.81 24.78 -17.09
CA ILE A 23 -15.53 23.53 -16.39
C ILE A 23 -16.15 23.71 -15.01
N ASN A 24 -17.30 23.08 -14.79
CA ASN A 24 -17.84 22.91 -13.45
C ASN A 24 -16.88 21.93 -12.73
N PRO A 25 -16.04 22.37 -11.78
CA PRO A 25 -15.28 21.40 -11.01
C PRO A 25 -16.33 20.65 -10.21
N ALA A 26 -16.57 19.38 -10.57
CA ALA A 26 -17.24 18.47 -9.67
C ALA A 26 -16.49 18.60 -8.33
N LYS A 27 -17.15 19.20 -7.34
CA LYS A 27 -16.68 19.19 -5.97
C LYS A 27 -16.64 17.71 -5.60
N VAL A 28 -15.47 17.09 -5.77
CA VAL A 28 -15.11 15.89 -5.05
C VAL A 28 -15.09 16.34 -3.61
N ILE A 29 -16.23 16.19 -2.95
CA ILE A 29 -16.28 16.18 -1.50
C ILE A 29 -15.46 14.95 -1.17
N LEU A 30 -14.16 15.14 -0.88
CA LEU A 30 -13.47 14.23 0.00
C LEU A 30 -14.35 14.23 1.25
N ALA A 31 -15.17 13.19 1.38
CA ALA A 31 -15.63 12.79 2.69
C ALA A 31 -14.32 12.52 3.44
N GLU A 32 -13.88 13.52 4.20
CA GLU A 32 -12.83 13.37 5.18
C GLU A 32 -13.38 12.31 6.13
N GLU A 33 -13.04 11.05 5.82
CA GLU A 33 -13.37 9.91 6.64
C GLU A 33 -12.89 10.31 8.01
N LYS A 34 -13.84 10.49 8.93
CA LYS A 34 -13.55 10.78 10.32
C LYS A 34 -12.84 9.53 10.81
N VAL A 35 -11.51 9.52 10.68
CA VAL A 35 -10.64 8.51 11.25
C VAL A 35 -10.95 8.56 12.72
N ILE A 36 -11.76 7.61 13.18
CA ILE A 36 -11.94 7.34 14.59
C ILE A 36 -10.55 6.91 15.04
N THR A 37 -9.81 7.86 15.60
CA THR A 37 -8.54 7.61 16.24
C THR A 37 -8.86 6.71 17.42
N HIS A 38 -8.72 5.40 17.20
CA HIS A 38 -8.46 4.46 18.27
C HIS A 38 -7.30 5.07 19.06
N GLU A 39 -7.42 5.04 20.39
CA GLU A 39 -6.40 5.46 21.36
C GLU A 39 -5.01 5.27 20.74
N ARG A 40 -4.29 6.38 20.47
CA ARG A 40 -3.06 6.46 19.66
C ARG A 40 -1.97 5.54 20.22
N VAL A 41 -2.10 4.27 19.92
CA VAL A 41 -1.14 3.24 20.23
C VAL A 41 -0.94 2.53 18.92
N ASP A 42 0.04 3.02 18.17
CA ASP A 42 0.57 2.36 16.98
C ASP A 42 0.98 0.94 17.38
N GLU A 43 0.07 -0.02 17.23
CA GLU A 43 0.42 -1.42 17.47
C GLU A 43 1.47 -1.78 16.42
N PRO A 44 2.61 -2.39 16.79
CA PRO A 44 3.68 -2.60 15.83
C PRO A 44 3.23 -3.36 14.57
N THR A 45 2.26 -4.27 14.72
CA THR A 45 1.62 -4.97 13.61
C THR A 45 0.77 -4.04 12.75
N GLN A 46 0.05 -3.08 13.32
CA GLN A 46 -0.76 -2.12 12.57
C GLN A 46 0.11 -1.21 11.70
N VAL A 47 1.20 -0.67 12.25
CA VAL A 47 2.15 0.15 11.48
C VAL A 47 2.70 -0.64 10.30
N LEU A 48 3.20 -1.85 10.57
CA LEU A 48 3.82 -2.66 9.52
C LEU A 48 2.81 -3.17 8.49
N MET A 49 1.58 -3.49 8.90
CA MET A 49 0.51 -3.85 7.96
C MET A 49 0.04 -2.66 7.12
N ASN A 50 0.03 -1.45 7.69
CA ASN A 50 -0.23 -0.23 6.91
C ASN A 50 0.88 0.02 5.89
N GLU A 51 2.13 -0.26 6.23
CA GLU A 51 3.22 -0.18 5.28
C GLU A 51 3.06 -1.22 4.16
N ILE A 52 2.74 -2.48 4.48
CA ILE A 52 2.44 -3.52 3.48
C ILE A 52 1.29 -3.08 2.59
N ALA A 53 0.19 -2.58 3.16
CA ALA A 53 -0.96 -2.09 2.40
C ALA A 53 -0.58 -0.96 1.42
N LYS A 54 0.25 -0.01 1.87
CA LYS A 54 0.80 1.03 0.99
C LYS A 54 1.60 0.43 -0.17
N ARG A 55 2.47 -0.55 0.09
CA ARG A 55 3.26 -1.23 -0.96
C ARG A 55 2.38 -2.00 -1.93
N VAL A 56 1.33 -2.67 -1.44
CA VAL A 56 0.35 -3.36 -2.28
C VAL A 56 -0.37 -2.40 -3.22
N ASN A 57 -0.80 -1.23 -2.73
CA ASN A 57 -1.40 -0.19 -3.58
C ASN A 57 -0.41 0.30 -4.65
N ASN A 58 0.84 0.58 -4.25
CA ASN A 58 1.88 0.99 -5.19
C ASN A 58 2.17 -0.06 -6.27
N ILE A 59 2.10 -1.35 -5.93
CA ILE A 59 2.23 -2.44 -6.91
C ILE A 59 1.10 -2.37 -7.93
N LEU A 60 -0.15 -2.20 -7.49
CA LEU A 60 -1.29 -2.08 -8.41
C LEU A 60 -1.12 -0.87 -9.34
N ASP A 61 -0.79 0.29 -8.79
CA ASP A 61 -0.54 1.51 -9.57
C ASP A 61 0.60 1.30 -10.57
N GLY A 62 1.68 0.65 -10.13
CA GLY A 62 2.82 0.31 -10.98
C GLY A 62 2.45 -0.65 -12.10
N ILE A 63 1.61 -1.66 -11.85
CA ILE A 63 1.11 -2.59 -12.87
C ILE A 63 0.26 -1.84 -13.90
N LEU A 64 -0.67 -0.99 -13.46
CA LEU A 64 -1.56 -0.23 -14.33
C LEU A 64 -0.79 0.80 -15.18
N ALA A 65 0.29 1.36 -14.64
CA ALA A 65 1.17 2.26 -15.37
C ALA A 65 2.22 1.54 -16.25
N GLY A 66 2.29 0.20 -16.23
CA GLY A 66 3.31 -0.57 -16.95
C GLY A 66 4.73 -0.42 -16.41
N SER A 67 4.89 0.04 -15.16
CA SER A 67 6.18 0.33 -14.53
C SER A 67 6.75 -0.90 -13.81
N PHE A 68 7.26 -1.87 -14.58
CA PHE A 68 7.75 -3.15 -14.03
C PHE A 68 8.91 -3.01 -13.04
N LYS A 69 9.83 -2.05 -13.28
CA LYS A 69 10.92 -1.77 -12.35
C LYS A 69 10.40 -1.33 -10.98
N TYR A 70 9.41 -0.43 -10.98
CA TYR A 70 8.80 0.05 -9.75
C TYR A 70 8.06 -1.07 -9.03
N VAL A 71 7.27 -1.87 -9.75
CA VAL A 71 6.58 -3.04 -9.20
C VAL A 71 7.56 -4.00 -8.54
N ALA A 72 8.68 -4.32 -9.19
CA ALA A 72 9.70 -5.21 -8.62
C ALA A 72 10.34 -4.65 -7.34
N GLN A 73 10.51 -3.33 -7.25
CA GLN A 73 11.04 -2.66 -6.05
C GLN A 73 10.05 -2.71 -4.89
N GLU A 74 8.79 -2.36 -5.13
CA GLU A 74 7.74 -2.36 -4.11
C GLU A 74 7.45 -3.78 -3.61
N ALA A 75 7.42 -4.77 -4.51
CA ALA A 75 7.30 -6.18 -4.14
C ALA A 75 8.50 -6.68 -3.32
N GLY A 76 9.72 -6.24 -3.65
CA GLY A 76 10.90 -6.53 -2.83
C GLY A 76 10.82 -5.95 -1.42
N ALA A 77 10.32 -4.71 -1.29
CA ALA A 77 10.14 -4.07 0.01
C ALA A 77 9.15 -4.81 0.93
N ILE A 78 8.11 -5.43 0.36
CA ILE A 78 7.15 -6.27 1.11
C ILE A 78 7.87 -7.48 1.72
N VAL A 79 8.79 -8.11 0.98
CA VAL A 79 9.59 -9.25 1.48
C VAL A 79 10.40 -8.81 2.71
N ASP A 80 11.14 -7.71 2.61
CA ASP A 80 11.93 -7.19 3.72
C ASP A 80 11.06 -6.82 4.94
N GLN A 81 9.88 -6.25 4.71
CA GLN A 81 8.94 -5.89 5.77
C GLN A 81 8.36 -7.12 6.46
N SER A 82 8.01 -8.17 5.71
CA SER A 82 7.46 -9.40 6.27
C SER A 82 8.38 -10.03 7.32
N TYR A 83 9.70 -10.01 7.09
CA TYR A 83 10.68 -10.50 8.07
C TYR A 83 10.77 -9.61 9.32
N LYS A 84 10.59 -8.30 9.19
CA LYS A 84 10.62 -7.36 10.32
C LYS A 84 9.41 -7.51 11.25
N ILE A 85 8.25 -7.91 10.73
CA ILE A 85 7.03 -8.03 11.54
C ILE A 85 7.21 -9.07 12.65
N ASN A 86 7.77 -10.24 12.34
CA ASN A 86 7.93 -11.30 13.33
C ASN A 86 8.82 -10.84 14.51
N ALA A 87 9.95 -10.20 14.20
CA ALA A 87 10.86 -9.66 15.22
C ALA A 87 10.25 -8.52 16.07
N THR A 88 9.37 -7.72 15.46
CA THR A 88 8.75 -6.58 16.14
C THR A 88 7.54 -7.01 16.99
N PHE A 89 6.78 -7.98 16.51
CA PHE A 89 5.56 -8.46 17.18
C PHE A 89 5.85 -9.53 18.24
N PHE A 90 6.91 -10.32 18.08
CA PHE A 90 7.35 -11.32 19.05
C PHE A 90 8.77 -10.99 19.54
N PRO A 91 8.92 -9.99 20.44
CA PRO A 91 10.22 -9.65 21.01
C PRO A 91 10.78 -10.82 21.83
N VAL A 92 12.09 -10.77 22.08
CA VAL A 92 12.81 -11.81 22.85
C VAL A 92 12.24 -11.97 24.26
N ASP A 93 11.80 -10.88 24.89
CA ASP A 93 11.07 -10.92 26.16
C ASP A 93 9.57 -10.61 25.94
N PRO A 94 8.68 -11.63 26.06
CA PRO A 94 7.23 -11.44 26.00
C PRO A 94 6.66 -10.40 26.98
N LYS A 95 7.33 -10.14 28.11
CA LYS A 95 6.88 -9.16 29.13
C LYS A 95 6.97 -7.71 28.65
N GLU A 96 7.84 -7.46 27.67
CA GLU A 96 7.99 -6.16 27.00
C GLU A 96 6.89 -5.93 25.94
N ASN A 97 6.11 -6.96 25.59
CA ASN A 97 5.08 -6.84 24.59
C ASN A 97 3.81 -6.16 25.14
N LYS A 98 3.61 -4.89 24.77
CA LYS A 98 2.41 -4.11 25.13
C LYS A 98 1.12 -4.71 24.58
N TRP A 99 1.17 -5.43 23.45
CA TRP A 99 0.01 -6.10 22.87
C TRP A 99 -0.40 -7.32 23.69
N PHE A 100 0.53 -8.17 24.16
CA PHE A 100 0.20 -9.30 25.04
C PHE A 100 -0.53 -8.85 26.30
N LYS A 101 -0.09 -7.74 26.92
CA LYS A 101 -0.76 -7.16 28.10
C LYS A 101 -2.21 -6.78 27.81
N ARG A 102 -2.50 -6.13 26.68
CA ARG A 102 -3.87 -5.72 26.30
C ARG A 102 -4.74 -6.90 25.89
N ALA A 103 -4.17 -7.84 25.15
CA ALA A 103 -4.83 -9.07 24.73
C ALA A 103 -5.01 -10.09 25.88
N LYS A 104 -4.55 -9.75 27.10
CA LYS A 104 -4.59 -10.61 28.29
C LYS A 104 -3.93 -11.98 28.03
N ILE A 105 -2.85 -11.97 27.25
CA ILE A 105 -1.99 -13.14 27.05
C ILE A 105 -1.00 -13.18 28.20
N ASP A 106 -0.91 -14.32 28.89
CA ASP A 106 0.09 -14.53 29.93
C ASP A 106 1.49 -14.57 29.29
N PRO A 107 2.39 -13.64 29.64
CA PRO A 107 3.74 -13.62 29.08
C PRO A 107 4.60 -14.84 29.48
N ASN A 108 4.16 -15.65 30.45
CA ASN A 108 4.84 -16.88 30.86
C ASN A 108 4.25 -18.14 30.18
N ASP A 109 3.14 -18.02 29.46
CA ASP A 109 2.54 -19.12 28.69
C ASP A 109 3.31 -19.30 27.37
N SER A 110 4.47 -19.94 27.48
CA SER A 110 5.39 -20.14 26.36
C SER A 110 4.78 -20.98 25.23
N GLU A 111 3.90 -21.91 25.56
CA GLU A 111 3.23 -22.76 24.57
C GLU A 111 2.27 -21.92 23.70
N LYS A 112 1.40 -21.13 24.34
CA LYS A 112 0.47 -20.25 23.62
C LYS A 112 1.19 -19.19 22.78
N ILE A 113 2.28 -18.60 23.30
CA ILE A 113 3.07 -17.61 22.58
C ILE A 113 3.78 -18.27 21.38
N THR A 114 4.32 -19.47 21.55
CA THR A 114 4.98 -20.21 20.45
C THR A 114 3.98 -20.53 19.35
N LYS A 115 2.80 -21.04 19.71
CA LYS A 115 1.74 -21.33 18.74
C LYS A 115 1.29 -20.08 17.97
N LEU A 116 1.09 -18.96 18.66
CA LEU A 116 0.73 -17.70 18.01
C LEU A 116 1.82 -17.23 17.03
N LYS A 117 3.10 -17.39 17.39
CA LYS A 117 4.23 -17.08 16.52
C LYS A 117 4.25 -17.96 15.28
N GLU A 118 4.03 -19.26 15.43
CA GLU A 118 3.98 -20.22 14.31
C GLU A 118 2.85 -19.90 13.35
N GLU A 119 1.64 -19.65 13.86
CA GLU A 119 0.48 -19.25 13.06
C GLU A 119 0.77 -17.95 12.30
N PHE A 120 1.35 -16.97 12.97
CA PHE A 120 1.67 -15.68 12.36
C PHE A 120 2.79 -15.79 11.29
N ASP A 121 3.79 -16.63 11.53
CA ASP A 121 4.91 -16.87 10.61
C ASP A 121 4.46 -17.53 9.29
N VAL A 122 3.44 -18.40 9.34
CA VAL A 122 2.83 -18.98 8.13
C VAL A 122 2.26 -17.87 7.23
N TYR A 123 1.53 -16.90 7.81
CA TYR A 123 0.98 -15.79 7.03
C TYR A 123 2.06 -14.89 6.45
N LEU A 124 3.09 -14.54 7.23
CA LEU A 124 4.21 -13.72 6.77
C LEU A 124 4.98 -14.39 5.62
N LYS A 125 5.23 -15.71 5.72
CA LYS A 125 5.83 -16.49 4.63
C LYS A 125 4.97 -16.49 3.38
N GLY A 126 3.64 -16.55 3.52
CA GLY A 126 2.71 -16.39 2.41
C GLY A 126 2.85 -15.04 1.71
N ILE A 127 2.93 -13.94 2.49
CA ILE A 127 3.12 -12.58 1.97
C ILE A 127 4.46 -12.49 1.23
N ALA A 128 5.54 -12.97 1.85
CA ALA A 128 6.88 -12.93 1.25
C ALA A 128 6.95 -13.73 -0.05
N SER A 129 6.42 -14.95 -0.05
CA SER A 129 6.43 -15.86 -1.21
C SER A 129 5.66 -15.27 -2.39
N THR A 130 4.44 -14.78 -2.15
CA THR A 130 3.63 -14.16 -3.21
C THR A 130 4.25 -12.85 -3.71
N ALA A 131 4.89 -12.07 -2.84
CA ALA A 131 5.63 -10.87 -3.23
C ALA A 131 6.83 -11.20 -4.14
N LEU A 132 7.55 -12.28 -3.85
CA LEU A 132 8.64 -12.76 -4.70
C LEU A 132 8.15 -13.17 -6.10
N GLU A 133 6.98 -13.81 -6.20
CA GLU A 133 6.40 -14.16 -7.50
C GLU A 133 5.97 -12.92 -8.31
N ILE A 134 5.43 -11.88 -7.66
CA ILE A 134 5.17 -10.58 -8.30
C ILE A 134 6.49 -9.98 -8.79
N GLN A 135 7.51 -9.94 -7.93
CA GLN A 135 8.81 -9.38 -8.25
C GLN A 135 9.46 -10.11 -9.44
N LYS A 136 9.40 -11.44 -9.46
CA LYS A 136 9.93 -12.29 -10.53
C LYS A 136 9.23 -12.02 -11.86
N ALA A 137 7.89 -11.98 -11.86
CA ALA A 137 7.11 -11.69 -13.06
C ALA A 137 7.36 -10.27 -13.59
N ALA A 138 7.48 -9.29 -12.69
CA ALA A 138 7.79 -7.91 -13.04
C ALA A 138 9.21 -7.78 -13.62
N LYS A 139 10.22 -8.44 -13.02
CA LYS A 139 11.59 -8.48 -13.57
C LYS A 139 11.66 -9.11 -14.97
N ALA A 140 10.70 -9.97 -15.33
CA ALA A 140 10.56 -10.55 -16.66
C ALA A 140 9.72 -9.69 -17.62
N ASN A 141 9.29 -8.49 -17.21
CA ASN A 141 8.39 -7.59 -17.97
C ASN A 141 7.10 -8.26 -18.44
N ASN A 142 6.58 -9.23 -17.69
CA ASN A 142 5.38 -9.97 -18.06
C ASN A 142 4.16 -9.39 -17.33
N GLN A 143 3.39 -8.53 -18.00
CA GLN A 143 2.23 -7.85 -17.41
C GLN A 143 1.17 -8.81 -16.89
N GLN A 144 0.79 -9.79 -17.71
CA GLN A 144 -0.27 -10.74 -17.36
C GLN A 144 0.14 -11.60 -16.15
N ALA A 145 1.38 -12.10 -16.14
CA ALA A 145 1.89 -12.85 -15.00
C ALA A 145 2.01 -11.97 -13.75
N THR A 146 2.46 -10.72 -13.90
CA THR A 146 2.59 -9.79 -12.76
C THR A 146 1.23 -9.50 -12.12
N PHE A 147 0.21 -9.20 -12.92
CA PHE A 147 -1.14 -8.96 -12.43
C PHE A 147 -1.75 -10.22 -11.80
N LYS A 148 -1.57 -11.39 -12.42
CA LYS A 148 -2.04 -12.66 -11.86
C LYS A 148 -1.38 -12.98 -10.51
N SER A 149 -0.08 -12.78 -10.39
CA SER A 149 0.63 -12.95 -9.13
C SER A 149 0.15 -11.96 -8.07
N PHE A 150 -0.16 -10.72 -8.46
CA PHE A 150 -0.73 -9.71 -7.59
C PHE A 150 -2.12 -10.12 -7.07
N THR A 151 -3.04 -10.52 -7.93
CA THR A 151 -4.38 -10.96 -7.48
C THR A 151 -4.28 -12.20 -6.60
N ASN A 152 -3.36 -13.11 -6.90
CA ASN A 152 -3.11 -14.28 -6.06
C ASN A 152 -2.61 -13.90 -4.65
N MET A 153 -1.74 -12.88 -4.50
CA MET A 153 -1.37 -12.36 -3.18
C MET A 153 -2.59 -11.87 -2.39
N ILE A 154 -3.47 -11.10 -3.04
CA ILE A 154 -4.67 -10.56 -2.39
C ILE A 154 -5.57 -11.70 -1.91
N GLU A 155 -5.89 -12.65 -2.79
CA GLU A 155 -6.80 -13.75 -2.49
C GLU A 155 -6.21 -14.72 -1.45
N LYS A 156 -4.99 -15.20 -1.68
CA LYS A 156 -4.39 -16.29 -0.90
C LYS A 156 -3.67 -15.86 0.35
N THR A 157 -3.44 -14.56 0.52
CA THR A 157 -2.70 -14.10 1.68
C THR A 157 -3.48 -13.06 2.44
N CYS A 158 -3.91 -11.97 1.79
CA CYS A 158 -4.64 -10.92 2.49
C CYS A 158 -6.02 -11.40 2.92
N PHE A 159 -6.82 -11.95 2.00
CA PHE A 159 -8.20 -12.36 2.31
C PHE A 159 -8.27 -13.60 3.19
N GLU A 160 -7.45 -14.62 2.93
CA GLU A 160 -7.41 -15.82 3.77
C GLU A 160 -6.99 -15.49 5.22
N CYS A 161 -5.97 -14.65 5.42
CA CYS A 161 -5.59 -14.20 6.77
C CYS A 161 -6.70 -13.36 7.42
N HIS A 162 -7.28 -12.40 6.70
CA HIS A 162 -8.35 -11.56 7.25
C HIS A 162 -9.60 -12.38 7.60
N LYS A 163 -9.93 -13.41 6.82
CA LYS A 163 -11.06 -14.29 7.14
C LYS A 163 -10.86 -14.97 8.49
N THR A 164 -9.67 -15.51 8.76
CA THR A 164 -9.39 -16.22 10.02
C THR A 164 -9.16 -15.26 11.20
N ALA A 165 -8.36 -14.21 11.00
CA ALA A 165 -7.90 -13.33 12.08
C ALA A 165 -8.84 -12.16 12.38
N ARG A 166 -9.76 -11.84 11.46
CA ARG A 166 -10.69 -10.70 11.58
C ARG A 166 -12.16 -11.11 11.43
N GLU A 167 -12.47 -12.41 11.45
CA GLU A 167 -13.86 -12.88 11.47
C GLU A 167 -14.62 -12.26 12.65
N GLY A 168 -15.79 -11.68 12.37
CA GLY A 168 -16.60 -11.00 13.38
C GLY A 168 -16.21 -9.55 13.69
N GLN A 169 -15.17 -8.99 13.05
CA GLN A 169 -14.96 -7.53 13.10
C GLN A 169 -16.03 -6.82 12.28
N ILE A 170 -16.69 -5.82 12.88
CA ILE A 170 -17.65 -4.97 12.18
C ILE A 170 -16.89 -4.19 11.08
N PRO A 171 -17.33 -4.26 9.81
CA PRO A 171 -16.76 -3.47 8.71
C PRO A 171 -16.70 -2.00 9.08
N ILE A 172 -15.70 -1.27 8.58
CA ILE A 172 -15.50 0.14 8.95
C ILE A 172 -16.75 0.96 8.64
N GLU A 173 -17.42 0.62 7.53
CA GLU A 173 -18.67 1.27 7.09
C GLU A 173 -19.85 1.01 8.03
N ASN A 174 -19.75 0.01 8.90
CA ASN A 174 -20.81 -0.45 9.80
C ASN A 174 -20.49 -0.21 11.29
N ARG A 175 -19.35 0.43 11.60
CA ARG A 175 -18.91 0.73 12.98
C ARG A 175 -19.61 1.94 13.59
#